data_AF-A0A818DQW2-F1
#
_entry.id   AF-A0A818DQW2-F1
#
_cell.length_a   1.000
_cell.length_b   1.000
_cell.length_c   1.000
_cell.angle_alpha   90.00
_cell.angle_beta   90.00
_cell.angle_gamma   90.00
#
_symmetry.space_group_name_H-M   'P 1'
#
loop_
_entity.id
_entity.type
_entity.pdbx_description
1 polymer ?
#
loop_
_entity_poly.entity_id
_entity_poly.type
_entity_poly.pdbx_seq_one_letter_code
_entity_poly.pdbx_strand_id
1 'polypeptide(L)'
;MNRVSNMPQQYRIFRDRFERVVRGTSAEPPRTILCGQYVNGNMGFAVSKLYIKRYFDSNARNQSFDMINNIQAAFIDMLNQTNWMDVESMNKAIEKALGNQTQGEDIADNGGIREAFFAYQKWAKENPNLDKRLPGLQKYTAEQMFFINYAHTWCTKMTDAYALSRLLTDEHSLGQFRVIGPTSNFNEFDRAFACTPGQGNSRKDKCIVW
;
A
#
# COMPACT_ATOMS: atom_id res chain seq x y z
N MET A 1 10.19 -28.23 3.55
CA MET A 1 8.88 -28.04 2.87
C MET A 1 7.85 -28.95 3.52
N ASN A 2 6.84 -28.40 4.22
CA ASN A 2 5.82 -29.20 4.89
C ASN A 2 4.82 -29.77 3.85
N ARG A 3 4.81 -31.09 3.64
CA ARG A 3 3.93 -31.78 2.68
C ARG A 3 2.63 -32.32 3.30
N VAL A 4 2.43 -32.12 4.61
CA VAL A 4 1.25 -32.60 5.34
C VAL A 4 -0.05 -32.04 4.73
N SER A 5 -0.01 -30.85 4.14
CA SER A 5 -1.11 -30.21 3.41
C SER A 5 -1.72 -31.02 2.26
N ASN A 6 -0.94 -31.96 1.72
CA ASN A 6 -1.29 -32.78 0.56
C ASN A 6 -1.70 -34.21 0.96
N MET A 7 -1.63 -34.52 2.25
CA MET A 7 -1.98 -35.84 2.78
C MET A 7 -3.50 -35.95 3.07
N PRO A 8 -4.01 -37.18 3.27
CA PRO A 8 -5.38 -37.39 3.73
C PRO A 8 -5.70 -36.61 5.00
N GLN A 9 -7.00 -36.37 5.25
CA GLN A 9 -7.50 -35.55 6.35
C GLN A 9 -6.89 -35.92 7.71
N GLN A 10 -6.69 -37.23 7.97
CA GLN A 10 -6.11 -37.74 9.22
C GLN A 10 -4.72 -37.17 9.56
N TYR A 11 -3.96 -36.67 8.57
CA TYR A 11 -2.67 -36.02 8.81
C TYR A 11 -2.81 -34.49 8.85
N ARG A 12 -3.71 -33.92 8.03
CA ARG A 12 -3.94 -32.47 7.96
C ARG A 12 -4.46 -31.88 9.28
N ILE A 13 -5.21 -32.65 10.06
CA ILE A 13 -5.69 -32.23 11.39
C ILE A 13 -4.57 -31.77 12.32
N PHE A 14 -3.36 -32.35 12.22
CA PHE A 14 -2.24 -31.98 13.08
C PHE A 14 -1.67 -30.62 12.69
N ARG A 15 -1.55 -30.37 11.39
CA ARG A 15 -1.18 -29.04 10.87
C ARG A 15 -2.24 -28.02 11.23
N ASP A 16 -3.52 -28.35 11.05
CA ASP A 16 -4.60 -27.42 11.36
C ASP A 16 -4.60 -27.06 12.85
N ARG A 17 -4.40 -28.04 13.76
CA ARG A 17 -4.23 -27.80 15.20
C ARG A 17 -3.09 -26.82 15.50
N PHE A 18 -1.96 -26.95 14.80
CA PHE A 18 -0.84 -26.02 14.93
C PHE A 18 -1.22 -24.61 14.42
N GLU A 19 -1.85 -24.51 13.25
CA GLU A 19 -2.29 -23.22 12.68
C GLU A 19 -3.33 -22.52 13.57
N ARG A 20 -4.19 -23.26 14.29
CA ARG A 20 -5.10 -22.67 15.28
C ARG A 20 -4.36 -21.93 16.39
N VAL A 21 -3.22 -22.45 16.82
CA VAL A 21 -2.40 -21.84 17.88
C VAL A 21 -1.62 -20.65 17.33
N VAL A 22 -0.98 -20.80 16.18
CA VAL A 22 -0.09 -19.77 15.61
C VAL A 22 -0.87 -18.60 15.00
N ARG A 23 -1.97 -18.88 14.31
CA ARG A 23 -2.75 -17.87 13.57
C ARG A 23 -4.13 -17.61 14.14
N GLY A 24 -4.58 -18.38 15.13
CA GLY A 24 -5.95 -18.24 15.66
C GLY A 24 -7.04 -18.62 14.66
N THR A 25 -6.73 -19.44 13.64
CA THR A 25 -7.73 -19.89 12.66
C THR A 25 -8.74 -20.84 13.30
N SER A 26 -9.99 -20.80 12.86
CA SER A 26 -11.05 -21.70 13.37
C SER A 26 -11.17 -22.99 12.54
N ALA A 27 -10.92 -22.90 11.24
CA ALA A 27 -10.99 -24.02 10.31
C ALA A 27 -9.96 -23.87 9.17
N GLU A 28 -9.67 -24.98 8.51
CA GLU A 28 -8.89 -24.96 7.27
C GLU A 28 -9.70 -24.28 6.15
N PRO A 29 -9.05 -23.47 5.28
CA PRO A 29 -9.69 -22.94 4.10
C PRO A 29 -10.24 -24.05 3.17
N PRO A 30 -11.27 -23.75 2.36
CA PRO A 30 -11.78 -24.68 1.36
C PRO A 30 -10.68 -25.19 0.44
N ARG A 31 -10.73 -26.48 0.08
CA ARG A 31 -9.72 -27.11 -0.79
C ARG A 31 -9.57 -26.43 -2.15
N THR A 32 -10.65 -25.87 -2.68
CA THR A 32 -10.65 -25.12 -3.94
C THR A 32 -9.73 -23.90 -3.87
N ILE A 33 -9.74 -23.18 -2.75
CA ILE A 33 -8.86 -22.03 -2.52
C ILE A 33 -7.40 -22.48 -2.42
N LEU A 34 -7.13 -23.53 -1.63
CA LEU A 34 -5.76 -24.06 -1.46
C LEU A 34 -5.17 -24.56 -2.78
N CYS A 35 -5.95 -25.32 -3.57
CA CYS A 35 -5.52 -25.81 -4.87
C CYS A 35 -5.33 -24.66 -5.87
N GLY A 36 -6.20 -23.65 -5.86
CA GLY A 36 -6.06 -22.46 -6.69
C GLY A 36 -4.77 -21.69 -6.37
N GLN A 37 -4.48 -21.46 -5.10
CA GLN A 37 -3.24 -20.84 -4.65
C GLN A 37 -2.01 -21.68 -5.03
N TYR A 38 -2.09 -23.01 -4.89
CA TYR A 38 -1.00 -23.90 -5.26
C TYR A 38 -0.68 -23.84 -6.76
N VAL A 39 -1.70 -23.90 -7.62
CA VAL A 39 -1.52 -23.77 -9.07
C VAL A 39 -1.00 -22.38 -9.43
N ASN A 40 -1.53 -21.33 -8.83
CA ASN A 40 -1.03 -19.97 -9.05
C ASN A 40 0.43 -19.80 -8.61
N GLY A 41 0.84 -20.43 -7.51
CA GLY A 41 2.23 -20.37 -7.03
C GLY A 41 3.23 -21.12 -7.92
N ASN A 42 2.82 -22.24 -8.53
CA ASN A 42 3.70 -23.06 -9.38
C ASN A 42 3.62 -22.68 -10.87
N MET A 43 2.47 -22.19 -11.33
CA MET A 43 2.16 -21.89 -12.72
C MET A 43 1.63 -20.46 -12.90
N GLY A 44 2.16 -19.52 -12.12
CA GLY A 44 1.67 -18.14 -12.05
C GLY A 44 1.53 -17.47 -13.41
N PHE A 45 2.51 -17.61 -14.31
CA PHE A 45 2.41 -17.03 -15.66
C PHE A 45 1.25 -17.59 -16.49
N ALA A 46 1.00 -18.91 -16.40
CA ALA A 46 -0.10 -19.54 -17.13
C ALA A 46 -1.46 -19.09 -16.56
N VAL A 47 -1.59 -19.07 -15.22
CA VAL A 47 -2.80 -18.59 -14.54
C VAL A 47 -3.04 -17.11 -14.85
N SER A 48 -2.01 -16.26 -14.79
CA SER A 48 -2.07 -14.84 -15.11
C SER A 48 -2.49 -14.60 -16.55
N LYS A 49 -1.99 -15.36 -17.53
CA LYS A 49 -2.43 -15.24 -18.93
C LYS A 49 -3.93 -15.50 -19.08
N LEU A 50 -4.45 -16.52 -18.39
CA LEU A 50 -5.88 -16.84 -18.39
C LEU A 50 -6.71 -15.75 -17.69
N TYR A 51 -6.21 -15.24 -16.56
CA TYR A 51 -6.85 -14.17 -15.79
C TYR A 51 -6.94 -12.89 -16.61
N ILE A 52 -5.82 -12.43 -17.19
CA ILE A 52 -5.75 -11.20 -18.00
C ILE A 52 -6.71 -11.29 -19.17
N LYS A 53 -6.73 -12.42 -19.89
CA LYS A 53 -7.63 -12.62 -21.03
C LYS A 53 -9.11 -12.49 -20.67
N ARG A 54 -9.49 -12.80 -19.43
CA ARG A 54 -10.89 -12.88 -19.00
C ARG A 54 -11.37 -11.66 -18.21
N TYR A 55 -10.49 -11.03 -17.44
CA TYR A 55 -10.88 -10.05 -16.43
C TYR A 55 -10.14 -8.72 -16.51
N PHE A 56 -9.07 -8.61 -17.30
CA PHE A 56 -8.26 -7.40 -17.32
C PHE A 56 -8.59 -6.53 -18.54
N ASP A 57 -8.98 -5.27 -18.28
CA ASP A 57 -9.22 -4.26 -19.31
C ASP A 57 -7.89 -3.64 -19.78
N SER A 58 -7.67 -3.63 -21.10
CA SER A 58 -6.50 -2.99 -21.69
C SER A 58 -6.46 -1.48 -21.44
N ASN A 59 -7.59 -0.80 -21.26
CA ASN A 59 -7.61 0.63 -20.94
C ASN A 59 -7.08 0.91 -19.53
N ALA A 60 -7.34 0.01 -18.57
CA ALA A 60 -6.78 0.11 -17.22
C ALA A 60 -5.25 0.09 -17.22
N ARG A 61 -4.64 -0.61 -18.19
CA ARG A 61 -3.17 -0.61 -18.38
C ARG A 61 -2.65 0.79 -18.72
N ASN A 62 -3.29 1.48 -19.66
CA ASN A 62 -2.86 2.80 -20.11
C ASN A 62 -3.02 3.82 -18.97
N GLN A 63 -4.16 3.81 -18.28
CA GLN A 63 -4.39 4.65 -17.10
C GLN A 63 -3.36 4.39 -15.99
N SER A 64 -2.97 3.12 -15.80
CA SER A 64 -1.92 2.77 -14.84
C SER A 64 -0.56 3.33 -15.23
N PHE A 65 -0.20 3.31 -16.52
CA PHE A 65 1.04 3.93 -16.99
C PHE A 65 1.03 5.45 -16.80
N ASP A 66 -0.09 6.12 -17.08
CA ASP A 66 -0.21 7.56 -16.86
C ASP A 66 -0.04 7.90 -15.37
N MET A 67 -0.65 7.11 -14.47
CA MET A 67 -0.46 7.28 -13.03
C MET A 67 1.01 7.07 -12.60
N ILE A 68 1.68 6.04 -13.11
CA ILE A 68 3.11 5.78 -12.81
C ILE A 68 3.97 6.97 -13.24
N ASN A 69 3.74 7.49 -14.45
CA ASN A 69 4.49 8.63 -14.97
C ASN A 69 4.26 9.90 -14.12
N ASN A 70 3.01 10.13 -13.69
CA ASN A 70 2.67 11.27 -12.83
C ASN A 70 3.35 11.17 -11.46
N ILE A 71 3.38 9.98 -10.86
CA ILE A 71 4.06 9.72 -9.58
C ILE A 71 5.58 9.89 -9.73
N GLN A 72 6.17 9.33 -10.79
CA GLN A 72 7.61 9.48 -11.06
C GLN A 72 8.00 10.94 -11.25
N ALA A 73 7.21 11.71 -11.99
CA ALA A 73 7.43 13.14 -12.17
C ALA A 73 7.33 13.90 -10.83
N ALA A 74 6.33 13.57 -9.99
CA ALA A 74 6.20 14.16 -8.67
C ALA A 74 7.40 13.84 -7.76
N PHE A 75 7.93 12.61 -7.82
CA PHE A 75 9.12 12.24 -7.05
C PHE A 75 10.36 13.03 -7.48
N ILE A 76 10.57 13.23 -8.79
CA ILE A 76 11.67 14.06 -9.31
C ILE A 76 11.49 15.53 -8.86
N ASP A 77 10.27 16.05 -8.91
CA ASP A 77 9.95 17.40 -8.42
C ASP A 77 10.26 17.53 -6.91
N MET A 78 9.99 16.49 -6.11
CA MET A 78 10.31 16.43 -4.68
C MET A 78 11.81 16.36 -4.41
N LEU A 79 12.56 15.55 -5.17
CA LEU A 79 14.02 15.47 -5.05
C LEU A 79 14.68 16.83 -5.27
N ASN A 80 14.21 17.61 -6.26
CA ASN A 80 14.73 18.96 -6.51
C ASN A 80 14.42 19.98 -5.39
N GLN A 81 13.47 19.69 -4.50
CA GLN A 81 13.08 20.56 -3.39
C GLN A 81 13.71 20.16 -2.06
N THR A 82 14.40 19.01 -2.00
CA THR A 82 15.06 18.57 -0.77
C THR A 82 16.34 19.37 -0.50
N ASN A 83 16.62 19.63 0.78
CA ASN A 83 17.77 20.42 1.23
C ASN A 83 18.80 19.59 2.02
N TRP A 84 18.51 18.33 2.31
CA TRP A 84 19.38 17.47 3.13
C TRP A 84 20.37 16.65 2.28
N MET A 85 20.15 16.57 0.97
CA MET A 85 20.98 15.82 0.03
C MET A 85 21.88 16.76 -0.76
N ASP A 86 23.14 16.37 -0.97
CA ASP A 86 24.05 17.11 -1.85
C ASP A 86 23.67 16.93 -3.34
N VAL A 87 24.18 17.82 -4.19
CA VAL A 87 23.83 17.86 -5.62
C VAL A 87 24.24 16.58 -6.36
N GLU A 88 25.35 15.95 -5.98
CA GLU A 88 25.82 14.73 -6.65
C GLU A 88 24.91 13.55 -6.32
N SER A 89 24.60 13.36 -5.03
CA SER A 89 23.66 12.35 -4.56
C SER A 89 22.26 12.54 -5.14
N MET A 90 21.79 13.80 -5.26
CA MET A 90 20.49 14.12 -5.85
C MET A 90 20.44 13.72 -7.34
N ASN A 91 21.47 14.02 -8.10
CA ASN A 91 21.53 13.61 -9.51
C ASN A 91 21.53 12.08 -9.66
N LYS A 92 22.20 11.36 -8.77
CA LYS A 92 22.15 9.88 -8.73
C LYS A 92 20.78 9.36 -8.32
N ALA A 93 20.09 10.01 -7.40
CA ALA A 93 18.73 9.67 -7.02
C ALA A 93 17.76 9.87 -8.20
N ILE A 94 17.90 10.96 -8.98
CA ILE A 94 17.12 11.20 -10.20
C ILE A 94 17.43 10.13 -11.27
N GLU A 95 18.71 9.83 -11.51
CA GLU A 95 19.13 8.77 -12.44
C GLU A 95 18.50 7.42 -12.04
N LYS A 96 18.50 7.11 -10.75
CA LYS A 96 17.88 5.90 -10.21
C LYS A 96 16.36 5.94 -10.24
N ALA A 97 15.72 7.09 -10.03
CA ALA A 97 14.27 7.26 -10.13
C ALA A 97 13.76 7.03 -11.55
N LEU A 98 14.57 7.40 -12.54
CA LEU A 98 14.36 7.07 -13.95
C LEU A 98 14.62 5.57 -14.22
N GLY A 99 15.26 4.86 -13.28
CA GLY A 99 15.40 3.41 -13.25
C GLY A 99 14.32 2.71 -12.38
N ASN A 100 13.92 1.50 -12.75
CA ASN A 100 12.80 0.77 -12.12
C ASN A 100 13.10 0.17 -10.72
N GLN A 101 13.83 0.83 -9.82
CA GLN A 101 14.19 0.25 -8.52
C GLN A 101 14.20 1.25 -7.36
N THR A 102 13.18 1.23 -6.52
CA THR A 102 13.24 1.77 -5.16
C THR A 102 12.53 0.82 -4.19
N GLN A 103 13.16 0.51 -3.05
CA GLN A 103 12.60 -0.33 -2.00
C GLN A 103 12.96 0.22 -0.61
N GLY A 104 12.01 0.08 0.31
CA GLY A 104 12.09 0.32 1.75
C GLY A 104 10.69 0.63 2.27
N GLU A 105 10.04 -0.27 3.00
CA GLU A 105 8.58 -0.28 3.17
C GLU A 105 7.97 0.89 3.95
N ASP A 106 8.46 1.23 5.14
CA ASP A 106 7.92 2.37 5.91
C ASP A 106 8.36 3.73 5.31
N ILE A 107 9.55 3.78 4.72
CA ILE A 107 10.05 4.93 3.96
C ILE A 107 9.23 5.12 2.68
N ALA A 108 8.84 4.03 2.02
CA ALA A 108 8.00 4.02 0.82
C ALA A 108 6.56 4.38 1.16
N ASP A 109 6.04 4.05 2.35
CA ASP A 109 4.72 4.52 2.74
C ASP A 109 4.71 6.04 3.02
N ASN A 110 5.73 6.56 3.72
CA ASN A 110 5.85 8.00 3.99
C ASN A 110 6.13 8.80 2.71
N GLY A 111 7.08 8.33 1.88
CA GLY A 111 7.39 8.95 0.59
C GLY A 111 6.25 8.79 -0.41
N GLY A 112 5.73 7.58 -0.56
CA GLY A 112 4.70 7.23 -1.53
C GLY A 112 3.37 7.95 -1.31
N ILE A 113 2.91 8.15 -0.07
CA ILE A 113 1.70 8.96 0.16
C ILE A 113 1.92 10.43 -0.21
N ARG A 114 3.12 10.97 0.04
CA ARG A 114 3.49 12.35 -0.30
C ARG A 114 3.56 12.51 -1.81
N GLU A 115 4.29 11.64 -2.49
CA GLU A 115 4.40 11.58 -3.95
C GLU A 115 3.04 11.46 -4.63
N ALA A 116 2.22 10.51 -4.18
CA ALA A 116 0.88 10.30 -4.73
C ALA A 116 -0.03 11.52 -4.51
N PHE A 117 0.05 12.18 -3.35
CA PHE A 117 -0.73 13.37 -3.08
C PHE A 117 -0.26 14.58 -3.91
N PHE A 118 1.05 14.77 -4.06
CA PHE A 118 1.60 15.82 -4.93
C PHE A 118 1.22 15.59 -6.39
N ALA A 119 1.33 14.35 -6.89
CA ALA A 119 0.89 13.98 -8.23
C ALA A 119 -0.61 14.25 -8.41
N TYR A 120 -1.43 13.89 -7.42
CA TYR A 120 -2.87 14.17 -7.42
C TYR A 120 -3.16 15.68 -7.46
N GLN A 121 -2.51 16.49 -6.62
CA GLN A 121 -2.71 17.94 -6.63
C GLN A 121 -2.32 18.59 -7.96
N LYS A 122 -1.23 18.11 -8.59
CA LYS A 122 -0.80 18.56 -9.93
C LYS A 122 -1.86 18.20 -10.98
N TRP A 123 -2.29 16.94 -11.00
CA TRP A 123 -3.34 16.46 -11.89
C TRP A 123 -4.66 17.21 -11.71
N ALA A 124 -5.09 17.46 -10.47
CA ALA A 124 -6.35 18.15 -10.18
C ALA A 124 -6.34 19.61 -10.66
N LYS A 125 -5.19 20.30 -10.58
CA LYS A 125 -5.02 21.65 -11.14
C LYS A 125 -5.14 21.68 -12.66
N GLU A 126 -4.63 20.66 -13.33
CA GLU A 126 -4.71 20.51 -14.79
C GLU A 126 -6.09 20.03 -15.26
N ASN A 127 -6.86 19.39 -14.37
CA ASN A 127 -8.14 18.75 -14.68
C ASN A 127 -9.29 19.23 -13.78
N PRO A 128 -9.56 20.55 -13.66
CA PRO A 128 -10.46 21.11 -12.65
C PRO A 128 -11.92 20.64 -12.78
N ASN A 129 -12.34 20.21 -13.97
CA ASN A 129 -13.72 19.75 -14.23
C ASN A 129 -13.92 18.24 -14.00
N LEU A 130 -12.85 17.48 -13.76
CA LEU A 130 -12.90 16.03 -13.61
C LEU A 130 -12.88 15.58 -12.14
N ASP A 131 -12.44 16.44 -11.21
CA ASP A 131 -12.43 16.15 -9.78
C ASP A 131 -13.79 16.39 -9.11
N LYS A 132 -14.80 15.64 -9.57
CA LYS A 132 -16.18 15.74 -9.06
C LYS A 132 -16.32 15.02 -7.72
N ARG A 133 -17.10 15.62 -6.82
CA ARG A 133 -17.45 15.03 -5.52
C ARG A 133 -18.30 13.77 -5.69
N LEU A 134 -18.01 12.74 -4.89
CA LEU A 134 -18.74 11.48 -4.91
C LEU A 134 -20.16 11.63 -4.33
N PRO A 135 -21.19 11.07 -4.99
CA PRO A 135 -22.55 11.03 -4.43
C PRO A 135 -22.58 10.33 -3.06
N GLY A 136 -23.20 10.95 -2.06
CA GLY A 136 -23.30 10.45 -0.69
C GLY A 136 -22.10 10.79 0.21
N LEU A 137 -21.01 11.33 -0.35
CA LEU A 137 -19.79 11.72 0.36
C LEU A 137 -19.42 13.19 0.13
N GLN A 138 -20.35 14.02 -0.33
CA GLN A 138 -20.09 15.42 -0.69
C GLN A 138 -19.62 16.29 0.50
N LYS A 139 -19.81 15.82 1.73
CA LYS A 139 -19.29 16.47 2.94
C LYS A 139 -17.76 16.44 3.05
N TYR A 140 -17.09 15.56 2.29
CA TYR A 140 -15.63 15.48 2.25
C TYR A 140 -15.09 16.22 1.03
N THR A 141 -13.97 16.92 1.21
CA THR A 141 -13.21 17.47 0.09
C THR A 141 -12.50 16.36 -0.69
N ALA A 142 -11.99 16.68 -1.87
CA ALA A 142 -11.22 15.74 -2.67
C ALA A 142 -9.97 15.25 -1.94
N GLU A 143 -9.26 16.18 -1.29
CA GLU A 143 -8.06 15.91 -0.50
C GLU A 143 -8.40 15.04 0.72
N GLN A 144 -9.52 15.30 1.40
CA GLN A 144 -9.99 14.41 2.46
C GLN A 144 -10.32 13.02 1.92
N MET A 145 -10.95 12.93 0.74
CA MET A 145 -11.25 11.64 0.10
C MET A 145 -10.00 10.88 -0.34
N PHE A 146 -8.93 11.57 -0.76
CA PHE A 146 -7.64 10.95 -1.02
C PHE A 146 -7.14 10.22 0.23
N PHE A 147 -7.11 10.90 1.38
CA PHE A 147 -6.63 10.30 2.64
C PHE A 147 -7.57 9.23 3.19
N ILE A 148 -8.89 9.37 3.02
CA ILE A 148 -9.86 8.34 3.39
C ILE A 148 -9.64 7.09 2.55
N ASN A 149 -9.46 7.23 1.23
CA ASN A 149 -9.18 6.10 0.35
C ASN A 149 -7.84 5.44 0.68
N TYR A 150 -6.79 6.23 0.97
CA TYR A 150 -5.52 5.73 1.47
C TYR A 150 -5.68 4.93 2.77
N ALA A 151 -6.44 5.42 3.74
CA ALA A 151 -6.69 4.67 4.98
C ALA A 151 -7.50 3.39 4.73
N HIS A 152 -8.44 3.43 3.78
CA HIS A 152 -9.31 2.31 3.44
C HIS A 152 -8.54 1.12 2.85
N THR A 153 -7.44 1.33 2.10
CA THR A 153 -6.62 0.22 1.56
C THR A 153 -5.98 -0.62 2.67
N TRP A 154 -5.78 -0.05 3.85
CA TRP A 154 -5.16 -0.70 5.01
C TRP A 154 -6.16 -1.21 6.05
N CYS A 155 -7.46 -1.13 5.77
CA CYS A 155 -8.51 -1.68 6.64
C CYS A 155 -8.34 -3.19 6.82
N THR A 156 -7.84 -3.59 7.98
CA THR A 156 -7.54 -4.98 8.31
C THR A 156 -7.93 -5.30 9.75
N LYS A 157 -8.27 -6.56 10.01
CA LYS A 157 -8.46 -7.10 11.36
C LYS A 157 -7.76 -8.44 11.46
N MET A 158 -7.14 -8.71 12.59
CA MET A 158 -6.32 -9.89 12.82
C MET A 158 -6.69 -10.51 14.17
N THR A 159 -6.40 -11.79 14.34
CA THR A 159 -6.41 -12.43 15.67
C THR A 159 -5.15 -12.00 16.42
N ASP A 160 -5.18 -12.00 17.75
CA ASP A 160 -4.01 -11.63 18.57
C ASP A 160 -2.81 -12.53 18.28
N ALA A 161 -3.04 -13.83 18.12
CA ALA A 161 -2.00 -14.79 17.75
C ALA A 161 -1.35 -14.44 16.40
N TYR A 162 -2.16 -14.10 15.39
CA TYR A 162 -1.63 -13.74 14.07
C TYR A 162 -0.96 -12.36 14.07
N ALA A 163 -1.46 -11.41 14.84
CA ALA A 163 -0.83 -10.11 15.03
C ALA A 163 0.56 -10.27 15.67
N LEU A 164 0.67 -11.09 16.72
CA LEU A 164 1.95 -11.40 17.36
C LEU A 164 2.91 -12.09 16.37
N SER A 165 2.43 -13.08 15.63
CA SER A 165 3.25 -13.73 14.60
C SER A 165 3.78 -12.72 13.58
N ARG A 166 2.92 -11.82 13.07
CA ARG A 166 3.32 -10.79 12.12
C ARG A 166 4.36 -9.84 12.69
N LEU A 167 4.20 -9.38 13.93
CA LEU A 167 5.17 -8.48 14.58
C LEU A 167 6.58 -9.08 14.67
N LEU A 168 6.70 -10.41 14.67
CA LEU A 168 7.98 -11.10 14.77
C LEU A 168 8.56 -11.53 13.42
N THR A 169 7.73 -11.65 12.38
CA THR A 169 8.15 -12.29 11.11
C THR A 169 7.95 -11.42 9.88
N ASP A 170 7.10 -10.39 9.97
CA ASP A 170 6.77 -9.52 8.85
C ASP A 170 7.54 -8.21 8.98
N GLU A 171 8.20 -7.81 7.89
CA GLU A 171 8.94 -6.55 7.83
C GLU A 171 8.02 -5.33 7.77
N HIS A 172 6.73 -5.52 7.44
CA HIS A 172 5.77 -4.44 7.34
C HIS A 172 5.11 -4.12 8.68
N SER A 173 4.94 -2.83 8.94
CA SER A 173 4.04 -2.32 9.97
C SER A 173 2.61 -2.88 9.83
N LEU A 174 1.89 -3.02 10.95
CA LEU A 174 0.47 -3.41 10.91
C LEU A 174 -0.37 -2.34 10.21
N GLY A 175 -1.48 -2.72 9.55
CA GLY A 175 -2.27 -1.82 8.70
C GLY A 175 -2.65 -0.50 9.37
N GLN A 176 -3.09 -0.53 10.64
CA GLN A 176 -3.39 0.71 11.39
C GLN A 176 -2.18 1.65 11.52
N PHE A 177 -0.98 1.11 11.69
CA PHE A 177 0.26 1.89 11.82
C PHE A 177 0.80 2.34 10.46
N ARG A 178 0.51 1.60 9.38
CA ARG A 178 0.73 2.06 7.99
C ARG A 178 -0.19 3.23 7.62
N VAL A 179 -1.28 3.47 8.35
CA VAL A 179 -2.08 4.70 8.21
C VAL A 179 -1.59 5.79 9.14
N ILE A 180 -1.55 5.49 10.45
CA ILE A 180 -1.24 6.45 11.53
C ILE A 180 0.16 7.06 11.33
N GLY A 181 1.17 6.23 11.08
CA GLY A 181 2.56 6.68 10.93
C GLY A 181 2.71 7.73 9.83
N PRO A 182 2.46 7.37 8.56
CA PRO A 182 2.60 8.29 7.42
C PRO A 182 1.74 9.55 7.53
N THR A 183 0.45 9.41 7.86
CA THR A 183 -0.44 10.58 7.97
C THR A 183 -0.03 11.52 9.11
N SER A 184 0.51 10.99 10.21
CA SER A 184 0.98 11.82 11.32
C SER A 184 2.20 12.67 10.98
N ASN A 185 3.00 12.24 10.00
CA ASN A 185 4.15 12.96 9.47
C ASN A 185 3.82 13.90 8.31
N PHE A 186 2.55 14.01 7.90
CA PHE A 186 2.17 14.73 6.69
C PHE A 186 1.40 16.02 6.99
N ASN A 187 1.90 17.18 6.55
CA ASN A 187 1.28 18.48 6.82
C ASN A 187 0.00 18.69 6.00
N GLU A 188 -0.07 18.06 4.84
CA GLU A 188 -1.18 18.08 3.90
C GLU A 188 -2.39 17.36 4.50
N PHE A 189 -2.16 16.25 5.24
CA PHE A 189 -3.19 15.59 6.03
C PHE A 189 -3.73 16.52 7.12
N ASP A 190 -2.85 17.15 7.90
CA ASP A 190 -3.25 18.08 8.95
C ASP A 190 -4.07 19.25 8.39
N ARG A 191 -3.69 19.80 7.24
CA ARG A 191 -4.45 20.85 6.54
C ARG A 191 -5.81 20.35 6.08
N ALA A 192 -5.87 19.19 5.43
CA ALA A 192 -7.10 18.62 4.89
C ALA A 192 -8.15 18.35 5.99
N PHE A 193 -7.71 17.99 7.20
CA PHE A 193 -8.59 17.69 8.34
C PHE A 193 -8.58 18.75 9.45
N ALA A 194 -7.92 19.88 9.23
CA ALA A 194 -7.76 20.95 10.22
C ALA A 194 -7.23 20.45 11.59
N CYS A 195 -6.23 19.56 11.57
CA CYS A 195 -5.61 19.02 12.77
C CYS A 195 -4.68 20.05 13.44
N THR A 196 -4.69 20.09 14.77
CA THR A 196 -3.74 20.91 15.54
C THR A 196 -2.44 20.12 15.79
N PRO A 197 -1.25 20.69 15.54
CA PRO A 197 0.02 20.02 15.80
C PRO A 197 0.13 19.50 17.23
N GLY A 198 0.46 18.21 17.38
CA GLY A 198 0.58 17.54 18.68
C GLY A 198 -0.75 17.03 19.25
N GLN A 199 -1.87 17.16 18.52
CA GLN A 199 -3.16 16.61 18.92
C GLN A 199 -3.61 15.47 18.00
N GLY A 200 -4.21 14.44 18.60
CA GLY A 200 -4.74 13.29 17.87
C GLY A 200 -3.65 12.60 17.07
N ASN A 201 -3.87 12.47 15.76
CA ASN A 201 -2.93 11.84 14.84
C ASN A 201 -1.92 12.83 14.23
N SER A 202 -1.84 14.08 14.69
CA SER A 202 -0.84 15.05 14.20
C SER A 202 0.35 15.11 15.14
N ARG A 203 1.56 14.83 14.64
CA ARG A 203 2.81 15.00 15.41
C ARG A 203 3.30 16.44 15.34
N LYS A 204 3.87 16.93 16.45
CA LYS A 204 4.58 18.21 16.48
C LYS A 204 5.89 18.15 15.68
N ASP A 205 6.67 17.10 15.91
CA ASP A 205 7.91 16.82 15.19
C ASP A 205 7.64 15.72 14.16
N LYS A 206 7.70 16.09 12.87
CA LYS A 206 7.36 15.22 11.75
C LYS A 206 8.62 14.65 11.12
N CYS A 207 8.62 13.35 10.85
CA CYS A 207 9.72 12.68 10.16
C CYS A 207 9.55 12.85 8.63
N ILE A 208 10.58 13.34 7.94
CA ILE A 208 10.57 13.52 6.49
C ILE A 208 11.91 13.02 5.95
N VAL A 209 11.86 12.15 4.94
CA VAL A 209 13.03 11.68 4.19
C VAL A 209 12.88 12.06 2.72
N TRP A 210 11.79 11.63 2.10
CA TRP A 210 11.39 11.96 0.73
C TRP A 210 10.25 12.99 0.71
#